data_AF-A0A4Q6FXM0-F1
#
_entry.id   AF-A0A4Q6FXM0-F1
#
_cell.length_a   1.000
_cell.length_b   1.000
_cell.length_c   1.000
_cell.angle_alpha   90.00
_cell.angle_beta   90.00
_cell.angle_gamma   90.00
#
_symmetry.space_group_name_H-M   'P 1'
#
loop_
_entity.id
_entity.type
_entity.pdbx_description
1 polymer ?
#
loop_
_entity_poly.entity_id
_entity_poly.type
_entity_poly.pdbx_seq_one_letter_code
_entity_poly.pdbx_strand_id
1 'polypeptide(L)'
;AMLAFLLPFEALLVPLFRTMNQLGMINSYAGIVLPQVVSPVVIYVFKQFFDGIPADFREAATMDGAGPLRVLWSVYLPLSGNIVWAMAIVTFIAAWNNFLWPFIIVTSNDMMTIPLGLTQTYDAFGVRYAQLMAA
;
A
#
# COMPACT_ATOMS: atom_id res chain seq x y z
N ALA A 1 -17.31 -1.99 7.05
CA ALA A 1 -15.91 -2.28 6.69
C ALA A 1 -15.82 -3.29 5.54
N MET A 2 -16.49 -4.46 5.60
CA MET A 2 -16.41 -5.47 4.52
C MET A 2 -16.96 -5.04 3.15
N LEU A 3 -17.91 -4.10 3.09
CA LEU A 3 -18.45 -3.58 1.83
C LEU A 3 -17.40 -2.87 0.95
N ALA A 4 -16.32 -2.35 1.54
CA ALA A 4 -15.24 -1.72 0.78
C ALA A 4 -14.38 -2.74 0.00
N PHE A 5 -14.38 -4.02 0.42
CA PHE A 5 -13.72 -5.10 -0.34
C PHE A 5 -14.51 -5.53 -1.59
N LEU A 6 -15.78 -5.13 -1.70
CA LEU A 6 -16.63 -5.51 -2.84
C LEU A 6 -16.35 -4.66 -4.08
N LEU A 7 -15.75 -3.48 -3.91
CA LEU A 7 -15.33 -2.65 -5.03
C LEU A 7 -13.92 -3.09 -5.46
N PRO A 8 -13.76 -3.67 -6.67
CA PRO A 8 -12.45 -4.00 -7.19
C PRO A 8 -11.62 -2.71 -7.34
N PHE A 9 -10.34 -2.75 -6.98
CA PHE A 9 -9.45 -1.59 -7.08
C PHE A 9 -9.42 -1.02 -8.50
N GLU A 10 -9.58 -1.90 -9.49
CA GLU A 10 -9.68 -1.61 -10.91
C GLU A 10 -10.81 -0.64 -11.25
N ALA A 11 -11.95 -0.72 -10.54
CA ALA A 11 -13.07 0.20 -10.73
C ALA A 11 -12.75 1.62 -10.24
N LEU A 12 -11.77 1.77 -9.35
CA LEU A 12 -11.34 3.05 -8.79
C LEU A 12 -10.20 3.71 -9.59
N LEU A 13 -9.66 3.05 -10.63
CA LEU A 13 -8.49 3.56 -11.37
C LEU A 13 -8.73 4.92 -12.01
N VAL A 14 -9.83 5.08 -12.75
CA VAL A 14 -10.17 6.34 -13.42
C VAL A 14 -10.33 7.50 -12.43
N PRO A 15 -11.15 7.38 -11.36
CA PRO A 15 -11.28 8.47 -10.39
C PRO A 15 -9.99 8.74 -9.60
N LEU A 16 -9.20 7.71 -9.27
CA LEU A 16 -7.89 7.90 -8.60
C LEU A 16 -6.90 8.62 -9.49
N PHE A 17 -6.78 8.23 -10.76
CA PHE A 17 -5.93 8.91 -11.73
C PHE A 17 -6.33 10.38 -11.89
N ARG A 18 -7.64 10.65 -12.03
CA ARG A 18 -8.15 12.03 -12.10
C ARG A 18 -7.78 12.83 -10.84
N THR A 19 -7.90 12.23 -9.65
CA THR A 19 -7.51 12.87 -8.39
C THR A 19 -6.01 13.20 -8.37
N MET A 20 -5.15 12.25 -8.73
CA MET A 20 -3.70 12.48 -8.78
C MET A 20 -3.31 13.52 -9.83
N ASN A 21 -4.01 13.56 -10.97
CA ASN A 21 -3.82 14.59 -11.99
C ASN A 21 -4.17 15.98 -11.46
N GLN A 22 -5.32 16.10 -10.77
CA GLN A 22 -5.74 17.37 -10.17
C GLN A 22 -4.78 17.85 -9.09
N LEU A 23 -4.14 16.93 -8.37
CA LEU A 23 -3.09 17.23 -7.39
C LEU A 23 -1.71 17.49 -8.03
N GLY A 24 -1.56 17.35 -9.34
CA GLY A 24 -0.28 17.51 -10.04
C GLY A 24 0.75 16.43 -9.70
N MET A 25 0.29 15.23 -9.28
CA MET A 25 1.15 14.15 -8.78
C MET A 25 1.42 13.04 -9.80
N ILE A 26 1.01 13.22 -11.06
CA ILE A 26 1.39 12.31 -12.15
C ILE A 26 2.91 12.31 -12.30
N ASN A 27 3.47 11.13 -12.62
CA ASN A 27 4.90 10.93 -12.81
C ASN A 27 5.74 11.33 -11.58
N SER A 28 5.25 11.05 -10.37
CA SER A 28 5.94 11.34 -9.11
C SER A 28 5.86 10.17 -8.12
N TYR A 29 6.83 10.05 -7.22
CA TYR A 29 6.80 9.03 -6.17
C TYR A 29 5.59 9.20 -5.23
N ALA A 30 5.16 10.43 -4.97
CA ALA A 30 3.94 10.69 -4.20
C ALA A 30 2.70 10.12 -4.90
N GLY A 31 2.59 10.30 -6.22
CA GLY A 31 1.51 9.72 -7.04
C GLY A 31 1.52 8.19 -7.04
N ILE A 32 2.70 7.57 -6.95
CA ILE A 32 2.82 6.11 -6.80
C ILE A 32 2.37 5.67 -5.40
N VAL A 33 2.84 6.35 -4.34
CA VAL A 33 2.69 5.89 -2.95
C VAL A 33 1.30 6.19 -2.37
N LEU A 34 0.80 7.42 -2.53
CA LEU A 34 -0.37 7.93 -1.78
C LEU A 34 -1.63 7.05 -1.87
N PRO A 35 -2.03 6.54 -3.05
CA PRO A 35 -3.24 5.71 -3.15
C PRO A 35 -3.13 4.38 -2.39
N GLN A 36 -1.90 3.94 -2.08
CA GLN A 36 -1.61 2.66 -1.45
C GLN A 36 -1.41 2.78 0.07
N VAL A 37 -1.34 4.01 0.61
CA VAL A 37 -1.08 4.27 2.05
C VAL A 37 -2.22 3.74 2.93
N VAL A 38 -3.45 3.80 2.45
CA VAL A 38 -4.63 3.38 3.20
C VAL A 38 -5.11 2.03 2.68
N SER A 39 -4.84 0.97 3.42
CA SER A 39 -5.31 -0.38 3.10
C SER A 39 -6.47 -0.79 4.03
N PRO A 40 -7.67 -1.06 3.48
CA PRO A 40 -8.79 -1.56 4.28
C PRO A 40 -8.49 -2.87 5.00
N VAL A 41 -7.68 -3.76 4.40
CA VAL A 41 -7.23 -5.02 5.03
C VAL A 41 -6.42 -4.73 6.28
N VAL A 42 -5.43 -3.82 6.17
CA VAL A 42 -4.56 -3.46 7.29
C VAL A 42 -5.38 -2.86 8.43
N ILE A 43 -6.29 -1.92 8.12
CA ILE A 43 -7.17 -1.31 9.12
C ILE A 43 -8.01 -2.38 9.82
N TYR A 44 -8.59 -3.31 9.07
CA TYR A 44 -9.43 -4.37 9.63
C TYR A 44 -8.64 -5.28 10.57
N VAL A 45 -7.45 -5.72 10.15
CA VAL A 45 -6.58 -6.60 10.93
C VAL A 45 -6.11 -5.92 12.22
N PHE A 46 -5.65 -4.68 12.14
CA PHE A 46 -5.25 -3.92 13.34
C PHE A 46 -6.43 -3.67 14.28
N LYS A 47 -7.62 -3.37 13.75
CA LYS A 47 -8.83 -3.25 14.56
C LYS A 47 -9.13 -4.55 15.31
N GLN A 48 -9.13 -5.70 14.62
CA GLN A 48 -9.36 -6.99 15.28
C GLN A 48 -8.33 -7.28 16.37
N PHE A 49 -7.06 -6.93 16.13
CA PHE A 49 -6.01 -7.10 17.13
C PHE A 49 -6.22 -6.20 18.35
N PHE A 50 -6.50 -4.91 18.13
CA PHE A 50 -6.76 -3.96 19.22
C PHE A 50 -8.01 -4.31 20.03
N ASP A 51 -9.07 -4.79 19.37
CA ASP A 51 -10.30 -5.26 20.03
C ASP A 51 -10.02 -6.51 20.91
N GLY A 52 -8.93 -7.25 20.65
CA GLY A 52 -8.47 -8.39 21.46
C GLY A 52 -7.61 -8.03 22.67
N ILE A 53 -7.15 -6.78 22.79
CA ILE A 53 -6.37 -6.32 23.96
C ILE A 53 -7.33 -6.03 25.12
N PRO A 54 -7.09 -6.57 26.33
CA PRO A 54 -7.96 -6.32 27.49
C PRO A 54 -8.17 -4.83 27.78
N ALA A 55 -9.40 -4.44 28.11
CA ALA A 55 -9.76 -3.05 28.36
C ALA A 55 -8.99 -2.41 29.52
N ASP A 56 -8.60 -3.22 30.51
CA ASP A 56 -7.85 -2.81 31.71
C ASP A 56 -6.59 -1.99 31.38
N PHE A 57 -5.89 -2.31 30.28
CA PHE A 57 -4.71 -1.56 29.84
C PHE A 57 -5.04 -0.11 29.47
N ARG A 58 -6.17 0.10 28.79
CA ARG A 58 -6.64 1.42 28.42
C ARG A 58 -7.18 2.17 29.64
N GLU A 59 -7.91 1.49 30.52
CA GLU A 59 -8.47 2.08 31.73
C GLU A 59 -7.36 2.56 32.68
N ALA A 60 -6.34 1.72 32.92
CA ALA A 60 -5.18 2.09 33.72
C ALA A 60 -4.46 3.33 33.14
N ALA A 61 -4.16 3.34 31.85
CA ALA A 61 -3.52 4.49 31.21
C ALA A 61 -4.40 5.76 31.27
N THR A 62 -5.72 5.62 31.18
CA THR A 62 -6.65 6.75 31.30
C THR A 62 -6.71 7.28 32.74
N MET A 63 -6.66 6.39 33.75
CA MET A 63 -6.53 6.78 35.16
C MET A 63 -5.21 7.52 35.44
N ASP A 64 -4.13 7.15 34.74
CA ASP A 64 -2.84 7.87 34.76
C ASP A 64 -2.86 9.20 33.98
N GLY A 65 -4.02 9.64 33.49
CA GLY A 65 -4.19 10.90 32.76
C GLY A 65 -3.75 10.85 31.29
N ALA A 66 -3.59 9.66 30.70
CA ALA A 66 -3.26 9.54 29.27
C ALA A 66 -4.46 9.87 28.37
N GLY A 67 -4.29 10.85 27.48
CA GLY A 67 -5.25 11.10 26.40
C GLY A 67 -5.22 10.03 25.31
N PRO A 68 -6.18 10.03 24.36
CA PRO A 68 -6.35 8.96 23.36
C PRO A 68 -5.10 8.70 22.51
N LEU A 69 -4.39 9.76 22.08
CA LEU A 69 -3.15 9.62 21.34
C LEU A 69 -2.04 8.99 22.19
N ARG A 70 -1.91 9.40 23.46
CA ARG A 70 -0.91 8.81 24.37
C ARG A 70 -1.20 7.33 24.57
N VAL A 71 -2.46 6.95 24.82
CA VAL A 71 -2.89 5.55 24.93
C VAL A 71 -2.50 4.74 23.68
N LEU A 72 -2.73 5.27 22.48
CA LEU A 72 -2.32 4.61 21.24
C LEU A 72 -0.81 4.34 21.21
N TRP A 73 0.01 5.37 21.45
CA TRP A 73 1.47 5.27 21.30
C TRP A 73 2.17 4.56 22.47
N SER A 74 1.65 4.65 23.70
CA SER A 74 2.29 4.09 24.89
C SER A 74 1.75 2.73 25.31
N VAL A 75 0.56 2.33 24.83
CA VAL A 75 -0.08 1.06 25.22
C VAL A 75 -0.31 0.17 24.00
N TYR A 76 -1.14 0.62 23.06
CA TYR A 76 -1.54 -0.24 21.94
C TYR A 76 -0.37 -0.52 20.98
N LEU A 77 0.40 0.49 20.58
CA LEU A 77 1.48 0.32 19.61
C LEU A 77 2.61 -0.62 20.12
N PRO A 78 3.12 -0.47 21.36
CA PRO A 78 4.17 -1.35 21.89
C PRO A 78 3.69 -2.81 22.05
N LEU A 79 2.45 -3.03 22.48
CA LEU A 79 1.84 -4.36 22.57
C LEU A 79 1.63 -5.01 21.20
N SER A 80 1.62 -4.21 20.14
CA SER A 80 1.34 -4.64 18.76
C SER A 80 2.60 -4.90 17.93
N GLY A 81 3.79 -4.95 18.53
CA GLY A 81 5.05 -5.07 17.77
C GLY A 81 5.05 -6.22 16.75
N ASN A 82 4.57 -7.40 17.13
CA ASN A 82 4.52 -8.57 16.24
C ASN A 82 3.58 -8.36 15.04
N ILE A 83 2.38 -7.82 15.27
CA ILE A 83 1.41 -7.61 14.18
C ILE A 83 1.84 -6.45 13.27
N VAL A 84 2.52 -5.44 13.82
CA VAL A 84 3.11 -4.36 13.03
C VAL A 84 4.12 -4.91 12.03
N TRP A 85 5.03 -5.77 12.45
CA TRP A 85 6.00 -6.40 11.54
C TRP A 85 5.34 -7.31 10.51
N ALA A 86 4.37 -8.13 10.93
CA ALA A 86 3.64 -9.00 10.01
C ALA A 86 2.93 -8.18 8.91
N MET A 87 2.21 -7.13 9.29
CA MET A 87 1.51 -6.27 8.33
C MET A 87 2.47 -5.43 7.50
N ALA A 88 3.62 -5.01 8.03
CA ALA A 88 4.65 -4.32 7.27
C ALA A 88 5.20 -5.19 6.13
N ILE A 89 5.47 -6.48 6.39
CA ILE A 89 5.93 -7.42 5.37
C ILE A 89 4.85 -7.64 4.30
N VAL A 90 3.61 -7.90 4.72
CA VAL A 90 2.49 -8.13 3.79
C VAL A 90 2.25 -6.92 2.88
N THR A 91 2.22 -5.72 3.46
CA THR A 91 2.03 -4.47 2.71
C THR A 91 3.21 -4.17 1.79
N PHE A 92 4.44 -4.44 2.22
CA PHE A 92 5.62 -4.30 1.39
C PHE A 92 5.57 -5.21 0.16
N ILE A 93 5.27 -6.50 0.33
CA ILE A 93 5.15 -7.45 -0.79
C ILE A 93 4.04 -7.02 -1.75
N ALA A 94 2.90 -6.56 -1.24
CA ALA A 94 1.82 -6.06 -2.07
C ALA A 94 2.23 -4.83 -2.89
N ALA A 95 2.89 -3.85 -2.26
CA ALA A 95 3.39 -2.65 -2.94
C ALA A 95 4.49 -2.98 -3.97
N TRP A 96 5.36 -3.93 -3.65
CA TRP A 96 6.42 -4.41 -4.54
C TRP A 96 5.84 -5.09 -5.77
N ASN A 97 4.81 -5.93 -5.61
CA ASN A 97 4.18 -6.66 -6.71
C ASN A 97 3.19 -5.81 -7.52
N ASN A 98 2.87 -4.59 -7.06
CA ASN A 98 1.90 -3.74 -7.74
C ASN A 98 2.46 -3.22 -9.07
N PHE A 99 1.94 -3.77 -10.16
CA PHE A 99 2.26 -3.34 -11.52
C PHE A 99 1.28 -2.31 -12.06
N LEU A 100 -0.03 -2.55 -11.85
CA LEU A 100 -1.11 -1.87 -12.55
C LEU A 100 -1.14 -0.36 -12.27
N TRP A 101 -0.97 0.03 -11.00
CA TRP A 101 -1.02 1.45 -10.64
C TRP A 101 0.21 2.23 -11.15
N PRO A 102 1.47 1.79 -10.91
CA PRO A 102 2.64 2.41 -11.51
C PRO A 102 2.57 2.54 -13.03
N PHE A 103 2.07 1.52 -13.72
CA PHE A 103 1.91 1.53 -15.18
C PHE A 103 1.02 2.68 -15.68
N ILE A 104 0.02 3.09 -14.89
CA ILE A 104 -0.93 4.15 -15.27
C ILE A 104 -0.41 5.54 -14.88
N ILE A 105 0.29 5.67 -13.75
CA ILE A 105 0.64 6.98 -13.18
C ILE A 105 2.03 7.49 -13.60
N VAL A 106 2.93 6.60 -14.03
CA VAL A 106 4.31 6.93 -14.44
C VAL A 106 4.38 7.16 -15.95
N THR A 107 5.11 8.19 -16.37
CA THR A 107 5.30 8.52 -17.80
C THR A 107 6.76 8.55 -18.23
N SER A 108 7.72 8.68 -17.30
CA SER A 108 9.16 8.68 -17.60
C SER A 108 9.83 7.37 -17.18
N ASN A 109 10.77 6.89 -17.99
CA ASN A 109 11.53 5.65 -17.74
C ASN A 109 12.23 5.65 -16.37
N ASP A 110 12.80 6.79 -15.97
CA ASP A 110 13.55 6.91 -14.71
C ASP A 110 12.67 6.74 -13.45
N MET A 111 11.35 6.83 -13.61
CA MET A 111 10.36 6.71 -12.53
C MET A 111 9.68 5.34 -12.51
N MET A 112 10.05 4.43 -13.42
CA MET A 112 9.45 3.09 -13.47
C MET A 112 9.86 2.29 -12.24
N THR A 113 8.88 1.61 -11.64
CA THR A 113 9.15 0.62 -10.60
C THR A 113 9.82 -0.61 -11.22
N ILE A 114 10.52 -1.42 -10.41
CA ILE A 114 11.20 -2.62 -10.91
C ILE A 114 10.26 -3.54 -11.72
N PRO A 115 9.05 -3.89 -11.24
CA PRO A 115 8.13 -4.72 -12.03
C PRO A 115 7.74 -4.08 -13.37
N LEU A 116 7.59 -2.75 -13.42
CA LEU A 116 7.24 -2.01 -14.63
C LEU A 116 8.42 -1.92 -15.62
N GLY A 117 9.63 -1.65 -15.14
CA GLY A 117 10.82 -1.59 -15.98
C GLY A 117 11.17 -2.95 -16.59
N LEU A 118 10.92 -4.05 -15.85
CA LEU A 118 11.15 -5.40 -16.36
C LEU A 118 10.29 -5.70 -17.59
N THR A 119 9.00 -5.30 -17.62
CA THR A 119 8.15 -5.54 -18.80
C THR A 119 8.64 -4.79 -20.03
N GLN A 120 9.20 -3.59 -19.89
CA GLN A 120 9.78 -2.84 -21.00
C GLN A 120 11.03 -3.50 -21.58
N THR A 121 11.83 -4.18 -20.74
CA THR A 121 12.97 -4.96 -21.23
C THR A 121 12.55 -6.21 -22.00
N TYR A 122 11.41 -6.83 -21.66
CA TYR A 122 10.90 -7.97 -22.44
C TYR A 122 10.50 -7.56 -23.87
N ASP A 123 10.00 -6.36 -24.11
CA ASP A 123 9.76 -5.90 -25.49
C ASP A 123 11.06 -5.54 -26.23
N ALA A 124 12.05 -4.97 -25.52
CA ALA A 124 13.35 -4.63 -26.09
C ALA A 124 14.23 -5.86 -26.46
N PHE A 125 14.04 -6.99 -25.76
CA PHE A 125 14.83 -8.22 -25.98
C PHE A 125 14.00 -9.42 -26.50
N GLY A 126 12.68 -9.44 -26.31
CA GLY A 126 11.78 -10.53 -26.67
C GLY A 126 11.45 -10.63 -28.15
N VAL A 127 11.53 -9.52 -28.91
CA VAL A 127 11.47 -9.56 -30.37
C VAL A 127 12.81 -10.03 -30.98
N ARG A 128 13.92 -9.88 -30.25
CA ARG A 128 15.25 -10.23 -30.76
C ARG A 128 15.53 -11.73 -30.74
N TYR A 129 14.94 -12.50 -29.83
CA TYR A 129 15.04 -13.97 -29.85
C TYR A 129 14.29 -14.57 -31.05
N ALA A 130 13.10 -14.08 -31.38
CA ALA A 130 12.38 -14.54 -32.57
C ALA A 130 13.13 -14.22 -33.87
N GLN A 131 13.80 -13.06 -33.94
CA GLN A 131 14.62 -12.67 -35.09
C GLN A 131 15.94 -13.44 -35.20
N LEU A 132 16.61 -13.75 -34.08
CA LEU A 132 17.85 -14.55 -34.07
C LEU A 132 17.61 -16.05 -34.34
N MET A 133 16.45 -16.58 -33.98
CA MET A 133 16.07 -17.98 -34.27
C MET A 133 15.42 -18.15 -35.66
N ALA A 134 15.08 -17.04 -36.33
CA ALA A 134 14.57 -17.02 -37.70
C ALA A 134 15.67 -16.75 -38.76
N ALA A 135 16.89 -16.41 -38.33
CA ALA A 135 18.09 -16.28 -39.17
C ALA A 135 18.86 -17.61 -39.21
#